data_AF-A0A0G0U9U5-F1
#
_entry.id   AF-A0A0G0U9U5-F1
#
_cell.length_a   1.000
_cell.length_b   1.000
_cell.length_c   1.000
_cell.angle_alpha   90.00
_cell.angle_beta   90.00
_cell.angle_gamma   90.00
#
_symmetry.space_group_name_H-M   'P 1'
#
loop_
_entity.id
_entity.type
_entity.pdbx_description
1 polymer ?
#
loop_
_entity_poly.entity_id
_entity_poly.type
_entity_poly.pdbx_seq_one_letter_code
_entity_poly.pdbx_strand_id
1 'polypeptide(L)'
;MINYTYLLIGILFTTFIPGYLATEFFLPHLPLWKKIPLYLAGSAVTSTFLAFLVGLIFGLSRFTLLVCFLFLIVGFFYLVLKRKPVKYGELKKTLPIIIIGLIIYTVYFIVLRPAIFNLHNNYFVMSGPNWQDTAMHLSIVESITQGNFPPQAPYFSGQNLSYYYFSDFHAAVVNTLFGNFFPEVLTILNPFWAMTFYFSVFALTYQLTKKKIFSLISAIGSVFYGNLGFVDFFKTILEQKGNYISMVTSNPFNFNFDYLQMVPMSDYFLQNRPMMAGLPLVTLIILLLVDINIDRKKLVVAGVITGALLRFQMFGFLIAWMFFGILHLLKLFFKEVRIRQVLENFLVFFLPSLIIGIFIITAKAGTRSMFQIFFDSFSWGPWQTHEVSWYIRFLIGNLGIGFIIYIFSLFLKTTRKNIYTLSIALLSLLLLTIPLIMKFTLYEFDMLKFYYYLIPLICVLLGIYFASSKHKRMSVIIFVILIFSSSITSFNLMAHSYLNKSSGYSYPDYESGMWVRSNTPQKTVFVTVPSVHSSPTDIGGRLRIISYINWPYSHGFDLGQDNVFSRVNDVTKVYESGSVSQIKLKYGAKYVFLGNEERSQFPNAESLLDKNKDLDKVYDKNGIKIYEIL
;
A
#
# COMPACT_ATOMS: atom_id res chain seq x y z
N MET A 1 -21.07 -21.51 -13.53
CA MET A 1 -20.77 -20.28 -14.31
C MET A 1 -20.26 -19.21 -13.34
N ILE A 2 -19.07 -18.67 -13.57
CA ILE A 2 -18.53 -17.55 -12.77
C ILE A 2 -19.35 -16.30 -13.12
N ASN A 3 -20.04 -15.73 -12.13
CA ASN A 3 -20.85 -14.53 -12.33
C ASN A 3 -20.00 -13.26 -12.14
N TYR A 4 -19.46 -12.75 -13.25
CA TYR A 4 -18.68 -11.51 -13.27
C TYR A 4 -19.47 -10.26 -12.87
N THR A 5 -20.81 -10.33 -12.79
CA THR A 5 -21.64 -9.22 -12.28
C THR A 5 -21.28 -8.87 -10.83
N TYR A 6 -21.02 -9.87 -9.97
CA TYR A 6 -20.63 -9.58 -8.58
C TYR A 6 -19.24 -8.97 -8.46
N LEU A 7 -18.32 -9.35 -9.35
CA LEU A 7 -17.00 -8.70 -9.43
C LEU A 7 -17.16 -7.23 -9.82
N LEU A 8 -17.98 -6.94 -10.85
CA LEU A 8 -18.26 -5.57 -11.27
C LEU A 8 -18.92 -4.75 -10.16
N ILE A 9 -19.89 -5.33 -9.45
CA ILE A 9 -20.50 -4.70 -8.27
C ILE A 9 -19.43 -4.38 -7.22
N GLY A 10 -18.55 -5.33 -6.89
CA GLY A 10 -17.44 -5.12 -5.96
C GLY A 10 -16.52 -3.99 -6.40
N ILE A 11 -16.11 -3.96 -7.66
CA ILE A 11 -15.27 -2.89 -8.21
C ILE A 11 -15.98 -1.54 -8.11
N LEU A 12 -17.23 -1.42 -8.57
CA LEU A 12 -17.98 -0.17 -8.51
C LEU A 12 -18.22 0.32 -7.07
N PHE A 13 -18.56 -0.61 -6.17
CA PHE A 13 -18.75 -0.35 -4.75
C PHE A 13 -17.48 0.21 -4.12
N THR A 14 -16.30 -0.32 -4.47
CA THR A 14 -15.07 0.02 -3.76
C THR A 14 -14.20 1.06 -4.47
N THR A 15 -14.49 1.41 -5.73
CA THR A 15 -13.64 2.33 -6.52
C THR A 15 -14.35 3.60 -7.01
N PHE A 16 -15.70 3.69 -6.95
CA PHE A 16 -16.39 4.87 -7.49
C PHE A 16 -17.63 5.36 -6.73
N ILE A 17 -18.57 4.49 -6.37
CA ILE A 17 -19.91 4.94 -5.91
C ILE A 17 -19.88 5.68 -4.56
N PRO A 18 -19.29 5.16 -3.48
CA PRO A 18 -19.35 5.83 -2.17
C PRO A 18 -18.62 7.18 -2.18
N GLY A 19 -17.49 7.27 -2.88
CA GLY A 19 -16.74 8.52 -3.00
C GLY A 19 -17.44 9.54 -3.87
N TYR A 20 -18.13 9.11 -4.95
CA TYR A 20 -19.02 9.97 -5.71
C TYR A 20 -20.09 10.58 -4.80
N LEU A 21 -20.79 9.73 -4.03
CA LEU A 21 -21.82 10.16 -3.08
C LEU A 21 -21.28 11.17 -2.06
N ALA A 22 -20.19 10.82 -1.37
CA ALA A 22 -19.59 11.67 -0.36
C ALA A 22 -19.17 13.02 -0.96
N THR A 23 -18.52 13.00 -2.14
CA THR A 23 -18.04 14.22 -2.78
C THR A 23 -19.18 15.09 -3.30
N GLU A 24 -20.18 14.52 -3.95
CA GLU A 24 -21.34 15.28 -4.45
C GLU A 24 -22.27 15.77 -3.34
N PHE A 25 -22.26 15.11 -2.18
CA PHE A 25 -23.02 15.56 -1.02
C PHE A 25 -22.30 16.68 -0.27
N PHE A 26 -21.03 16.46 0.10
CA PHE A 26 -20.28 17.39 0.94
C PHE A 26 -19.62 18.52 0.14
N LEU A 27 -19.11 18.25 -1.06
CA LEU A 27 -18.28 19.16 -1.86
C LEU A 27 -18.77 19.34 -3.32
N PRO A 28 -20.08 19.58 -3.58
CA PRO A 28 -20.63 19.62 -4.94
C PRO A 28 -20.09 20.74 -5.82
N HIS A 29 -19.53 21.80 -5.23
CA HIS A 29 -19.05 22.98 -5.96
C HIS A 29 -17.63 22.83 -6.52
N LEU A 30 -16.92 21.75 -6.16
CA LEU A 30 -15.58 21.54 -6.66
C LEU A 30 -15.58 21.28 -8.18
N PRO A 31 -14.57 21.76 -8.91
CA PRO A 31 -14.40 21.42 -10.32
C PRO A 31 -14.08 19.93 -10.47
N LEU A 32 -14.42 19.35 -11.63
CA LEU A 32 -14.29 17.92 -11.91
C LEU A 32 -12.88 17.38 -11.64
N TRP A 33 -11.83 18.12 -12.01
CA TRP A 33 -10.45 17.69 -11.79
C TRP A 33 -10.05 17.54 -10.31
N LYS A 34 -10.74 18.22 -9.39
CA LYS A 34 -10.59 17.99 -7.93
C LYS A 34 -11.48 16.86 -7.44
N LYS A 35 -12.65 16.70 -8.06
CA LYS A 35 -13.62 15.67 -7.69
C LYS A 35 -13.15 14.26 -8.04
N ILE A 36 -12.46 14.07 -9.17
CA ILE A 36 -11.95 12.75 -9.60
C ILE A 36 -11.16 12.04 -8.49
N PRO A 37 -10.06 12.60 -7.92
CA PRO A 37 -9.33 11.91 -6.87
C PRO A 37 -10.17 11.71 -5.59
N LEU A 38 -11.11 12.61 -5.28
CA LEU A 38 -12.05 12.45 -4.16
C LEU A 38 -13.05 11.30 -4.40
N TYR A 39 -13.55 11.13 -5.62
CA TYR A 39 -14.42 10.02 -5.98
C TYR A 39 -13.70 8.69 -5.83
N LEU A 40 -12.47 8.59 -6.33
CA LEU A 40 -11.70 7.34 -6.30
C LEU A 40 -11.27 7.00 -4.86
N ALA A 41 -10.48 7.88 -4.23
CA ALA A 41 -9.94 7.63 -2.89
C ALA A 41 -11.06 7.57 -1.83
N GLY A 42 -12.06 8.45 -1.94
CA GLY A 42 -13.22 8.46 -1.05
C GLY A 42 -14.03 7.17 -1.16
N SER A 43 -14.12 6.54 -2.34
CA SER A 43 -14.79 5.26 -2.49
C SER A 43 -14.07 4.15 -1.75
N ALA A 44 -12.76 4.05 -1.91
CA ALA A 44 -11.96 3.05 -1.23
C ALA A 44 -12.04 3.22 0.29
N VAL A 45 -11.90 4.45 0.79
CA VAL A 45 -12.00 4.72 2.24
C VAL A 45 -13.41 4.42 2.75
N THR A 46 -14.45 5.01 2.15
CA THR A 46 -15.82 4.88 2.66
C THR A 46 -16.35 3.46 2.56
N SER A 47 -16.14 2.75 1.45
CA SER A 47 -16.57 1.35 1.31
C SER A 47 -15.88 0.43 2.31
N THR A 48 -14.56 0.61 2.51
CA THR A 48 -13.76 -0.22 3.41
C THR A 48 -14.21 -0.04 4.86
N PHE A 49 -14.42 1.21 5.30
CA PHE A 49 -14.96 1.47 6.64
C PHE A 49 -16.42 1.00 6.80
N LEU A 50 -17.27 1.21 5.79
CA LEU A 50 -18.66 0.75 5.83
C LEU A 50 -18.72 -0.78 5.94
N ALA A 51 -17.99 -1.50 5.08
CA ALA A 51 -17.90 -2.95 5.10
C ALA A 51 -17.35 -3.47 6.44
N PHE A 52 -16.37 -2.77 7.01
CA PHE A 52 -15.79 -3.13 8.30
C PHE A 52 -16.83 -3.01 9.42
N LEU A 53 -17.47 -1.84 9.55
CA LEU A 53 -18.45 -1.57 10.61
C LEU A 53 -19.69 -2.47 10.50
N VAL A 54 -20.24 -2.63 9.28
CA VAL A 54 -21.37 -3.54 9.05
C VAL A 54 -20.97 -4.99 9.28
N GLY A 55 -19.76 -5.37 8.87
CA GLY A 55 -19.20 -6.70 9.12
C GLY A 55 -19.04 -7.01 10.61
N LEU A 56 -18.73 -6.01 11.44
CA LEU A 56 -18.63 -6.20 12.90
C LEU A 56 -20.00 -6.48 13.55
N ILE A 57 -21.07 -5.91 13.00
CA ILE A 57 -22.42 -6.03 13.56
C ILE A 57 -23.15 -7.26 13.01
N PHE A 58 -23.09 -7.49 11.70
CA PHE A 58 -23.90 -8.49 11.00
C PHE A 58 -23.08 -9.66 10.42
N GLY A 59 -21.75 -9.64 10.59
CA GLY A 59 -20.84 -10.56 9.92
C GLY A 59 -20.47 -10.10 8.50
N LEU A 60 -19.21 -10.31 8.12
CA LEU A 60 -18.75 -10.04 6.76
C LEU A 60 -19.20 -11.16 5.82
N SER A 61 -20.09 -10.86 4.88
CA SER A 61 -20.58 -11.82 3.90
C SER A 61 -20.94 -11.12 2.59
N ARG A 62 -21.09 -11.89 1.50
CA ARG A 62 -21.60 -11.34 0.23
C ARG A 62 -22.94 -10.64 0.43
N PHE A 63 -23.84 -11.20 1.23
CA PHE A 63 -25.16 -10.63 1.50
C PHE A 63 -25.06 -9.25 2.16
N THR A 64 -24.29 -9.13 3.25
CA THR A 64 -24.15 -7.86 3.97
C THR A 64 -23.50 -6.77 3.10
N LEU A 65 -22.55 -7.14 2.24
CA LEU A 65 -21.95 -6.22 1.28
C LEU A 65 -22.91 -5.82 0.15
N LEU A 66 -23.76 -6.72 -0.35
CA LEU A 66 -24.79 -6.39 -1.34
C LEU A 66 -25.84 -5.43 -0.78
N VAL A 67 -26.24 -5.60 0.47
CA VAL A 67 -27.16 -4.66 1.14
C VAL A 67 -26.52 -3.27 1.24
N CYS A 68 -25.25 -3.18 1.63
CA CYS A 68 -24.51 -1.90 1.64
C CYS A 68 -24.48 -1.25 0.25
N PHE A 69 -24.18 -2.05 -0.79
CA PHE A 69 -24.14 -1.57 -2.16
C PHE A 69 -25.51 -1.07 -2.64
N LEU A 70 -26.58 -1.82 -2.38
CA LEU A 70 -27.95 -1.46 -2.76
C LEU A 70 -28.40 -0.15 -2.09
N PHE A 71 -28.04 0.07 -0.82
CA PHE A 71 -28.35 1.32 -0.15
C PHE A 71 -27.63 2.51 -0.82
N LEU A 72 -26.34 2.35 -1.15
CA LEU A 72 -25.57 3.41 -1.79
C LEU A 72 -25.96 3.65 -3.24
N ILE A 73 -26.28 2.61 -4.02
CA ILE A 73 -26.64 2.77 -5.44
C ILE A 73 -27.95 3.56 -5.59
N VAL A 74 -28.91 3.41 -4.67
CA VAL A 74 -30.13 4.22 -4.63
C VAL A 74 -29.79 5.69 -4.41
N GLY A 75 -28.91 5.98 -3.44
CA GLY A 75 -28.40 7.33 -3.22
C GLY A 75 -27.67 7.89 -4.45
N PHE A 76 -26.94 7.03 -5.16
CA PHE A 76 -26.16 7.40 -6.34
C PHE A 76 -27.09 7.86 -7.45
N PHE A 77 -28.10 7.05 -7.79
CA PHE A 77 -29.09 7.42 -8.80
C PHE A 77 -29.88 8.67 -8.39
N TYR A 78 -30.26 8.81 -7.13
CA TYR A 78 -30.92 10.01 -6.62
C TYR A 78 -30.06 11.28 -6.83
N LEU A 79 -28.76 11.23 -6.51
CA LEU A 79 -27.88 12.37 -6.73
C LEU A 79 -27.62 12.62 -8.22
N VAL A 80 -27.41 11.58 -9.03
CA VAL A 80 -27.22 11.73 -10.48
C VAL A 80 -28.42 12.40 -11.12
N LEU A 81 -29.65 12.04 -10.72
CA LEU A 81 -30.88 12.65 -11.22
C LEU A 81 -31.07 14.09 -10.73
N LYS A 82 -30.65 14.43 -9.50
CA LYS A 82 -30.75 15.80 -8.96
C LYS A 82 -29.65 16.74 -9.45
N ARG A 83 -28.48 16.22 -9.81
CA ARG A 83 -27.32 17.05 -10.19
C ARG A 83 -27.37 17.37 -11.68
N LYS A 84 -27.01 18.61 -12.01
CA LYS A 84 -26.84 19.00 -13.42
C LYS A 84 -25.70 18.20 -14.02
N PRO A 85 -25.84 17.72 -15.27
CA PRO A 85 -24.75 17.01 -15.94
C PRO A 85 -23.51 17.90 -16.01
N VAL A 86 -22.34 17.26 -15.97
CA VAL A 86 -21.07 17.96 -16.15
C VAL A 86 -21.10 18.68 -17.49
N LYS A 87 -20.80 19.99 -17.49
CA LYS A 87 -20.79 20.79 -18.72
C LYS A 87 -19.77 20.19 -19.70
N TYR A 88 -20.17 20.02 -20.96
CA TYR A 88 -19.31 19.46 -22.01
C TYR A 88 -17.93 20.14 -22.09
N GLY A 89 -17.87 21.46 -21.94
CA GLY A 89 -16.60 22.20 -21.94
C GLY A 89 -15.67 21.88 -20.77
N GLU A 90 -16.20 21.52 -19.60
CA GLU A 90 -15.41 21.08 -18.45
C GLU A 90 -14.91 19.64 -18.64
N LEU A 91 -15.77 18.77 -19.18
CA LEU A 91 -15.40 17.40 -19.54
C LEU A 91 -14.28 17.40 -20.60
N LYS A 92 -14.41 18.17 -21.68
CA LYS A 92 -13.39 18.30 -22.73
C LYS A 92 -12.03 18.78 -22.18
N LYS A 93 -12.04 19.70 -21.21
CA LYS A 93 -10.81 20.18 -20.55
C LYS A 93 -10.17 19.10 -19.67
N THR A 94 -10.99 18.26 -19.05
CA THR A 94 -10.55 17.22 -18.11
C THR A 94 -10.20 15.89 -18.79
N LEU A 95 -10.77 15.62 -19.97
CA LEU A 95 -10.63 14.37 -20.70
C LEU A 95 -9.16 13.92 -20.92
N PRO A 96 -8.22 14.80 -21.33
CA PRO A 96 -6.81 14.37 -21.47
C PRO A 96 -6.19 13.89 -20.16
N ILE A 97 -6.62 14.44 -19.02
CA ILE A 97 -6.14 14.04 -17.69
C ILE A 97 -6.69 12.66 -17.35
N ILE A 98 -7.97 12.42 -17.64
CA ILE A 98 -8.61 11.11 -17.46
C ILE A 98 -7.93 10.05 -18.32
N ILE A 99 -7.67 10.35 -19.60
CA ILE A 99 -7.00 9.43 -20.52
C ILE A 99 -5.60 9.05 -20.00
N ILE A 100 -4.81 10.00 -19.52
CA ILE A 100 -3.48 9.70 -18.94
C ILE A 100 -3.61 8.84 -17.68
N GLY A 101 -4.58 9.12 -16.81
CA GLY A 101 -4.85 8.28 -15.64
C GLY A 101 -5.21 6.84 -16.03
N LEU A 102 -6.04 6.65 -17.06
CA LEU A 102 -6.38 5.33 -17.60
C LEU A 102 -5.18 4.64 -18.26
N ILE A 103 -4.30 5.38 -18.92
CA ILE A 103 -3.03 4.84 -19.45
C ILE A 103 -2.15 4.34 -18.30
N ILE A 104 -2.00 5.13 -17.22
CA ILE A 104 -1.24 4.71 -16.04
C ILE A 104 -1.83 3.43 -15.43
N TYR A 105 -3.15 3.38 -15.25
CA TYR A 105 -3.84 2.16 -14.83
C TYR A 105 -3.50 0.98 -15.75
N THR A 106 -3.60 1.18 -17.06
CA THR A 106 -3.37 0.13 -18.06
C THR A 106 -1.92 -0.36 -18.03
N VAL A 107 -0.94 0.53 -17.88
CA VAL A 107 0.48 0.18 -17.79
C VAL A 107 0.75 -0.72 -16.58
N TYR A 108 0.27 -0.35 -15.38
CA TYR A 108 0.43 -1.21 -14.20
C TYR A 108 -0.36 -2.52 -14.31
N PHE A 109 -1.55 -2.49 -14.90
CA PHE A 109 -2.36 -3.69 -15.13
C PHE A 109 -1.64 -4.69 -16.06
N ILE A 110 -1.09 -4.21 -17.18
CA ILE A 110 -0.33 -5.04 -18.13
C ILE A 110 0.89 -5.68 -17.46
N VAL A 111 1.56 -4.94 -16.56
CA VAL A 111 2.74 -5.44 -15.83
C VAL A 111 2.34 -6.48 -14.79
N LEU A 112 1.29 -6.23 -14.01
CA LEU A 112 0.86 -7.11 -12.92
C LEU A 112 0.16 -8.38 -13.38
N ARG A 113 -0.60 -8.33 -14.49
CA ARG A 113 -1.41 -9.47 -14.95
C ARG A 113 -0.61 -10.76 -15.17
N PRO A 114 0.57 -10.75 -15.83
CA PRO A 114 1.41 -11.94 -15.96
C PRO A 114 2.38 -12.14 -14.78
N ALA A 115 2.42 -11.22 -13.81
CA ALA A 115 3.36 -11.25 -12.69
C ALA A 115 2.75 -11.82 -11.40
N ILE A 116 1.42 -11.84 -11.28
CA ILE A 116 0.70 -12.32 -10.09
C ILE A 116 -0.30 -13.41 -10.48
N PHE A 117 -0.13 -14.59 -9.91
CA PHE A 117 -1.04 -15.73 -9.96
C PHE A 117 -1.45 -16.17 -11.38
N ASN A 118 -0.56 -15.96 -12.35
CA ASN A 118 -0.71 -16.51 -13.70
C ASN A 118 -0.10 -17.91 -13.77
N LEU A 119 -0.79 -18.88 -14.37
CA LEU A 119 -0.28 -20.24 -14.54
C LEU A 119 0.80 -20.26 -15.65
N HIS A 120 2.00 -20.75 -15.32
CA HIS A 120 3.13 -20.90 -16.22
C HIS A 120 3.86 -22.21 -15.91
N ASN A 121 4.04 -23.10 -16.90
CA ASN A 121 4.80 -24.35 -16.76
C ASN A 121 4.54 -25.13 -15.45
N ASN A 122 3.26 -25.35 -15.12
CA ASN A 122 2.80 -26.10 -13.94
C ASN A 122 3.05 -25.43 -12.57
N TYR A 123 3.24 -24.11 -12.53
CA TYR A 123 3.23 -23.31 -11.31
C TYR A 123 2.54 -21.95 -11.53
N PHE A 124 2.11 -21.32 -10.45
CA PHE A 124 1.56 -19.97 -10.42
C PHE A 124 2.66 -18.97 -10.13
N VAL A 125 2.73 -17.96 -10.99
CA VAL A 125 3.77 -16.94 -11.01
C VAL A 125 3.61 -15.94 -9.86
N MET A 126 4.71 -15.58 -9.21
CA MET A 126 4.86 -14.40 -8.35
C MET A 126 6.18 -13.70 -8.70
N SER A 127 6.16 -12.68 -9.55
CA SER A 127 7.38 -12.15 -10.18
C SER A 127 7.89 -10.84 -9.63
N GLY A 128 9.22 -10.71 -9.68
CA GLY A 128 9.96 -9.52 -9.27
C GLY A 128 9.69 -9.20 -7.79
N PRO A 129 9.34 -7.95 -7.46
CA PRO A 129 9.08 -7.57 -6.08
C PRO A 129 7.92 -8.37 -5.48
N ASN A 130 6.91 -8.73 -6.29
CA ASN A 130 5.72 -9.44 -5.81
C ASN A 130 6.00 -10.81 -5.17
N TRP A 131 7.18 -11.41 -5.38
CA TRP A 131 7.51 -12.73 -4.83
C TRP A 131 7.39 -12.79 -3.30
N GLN A 132 7.73 -11.70 -2.59
CA GLN A 132 7.72 -11.71 -1.14
C GLN A 132 6.40 -11.14 -0.57
N ASP A 133 6.23 -9.82 -0.56
CA ASP A 133 5.15 -9.17 0.21
C ASP A 133 3.75 -9.48 -0.31
N THR A 134 3.60 -9.81 -1.60
CA THR A 134 2.27 -10.16 -2.15
C THR A 134 1.72 -11.41 -1.49
N ALA A 135 2.56 -12.37 -1.09
CA ALA A 135 2.11 -13.57 -0.38
C ALA A 135 1.51 -13.21 0.99
N MET A 136 2.17 -12.35 1.77
CA MET A 136 1.61 -11.83 3.02
C MET A 136 0.26 -11.15 2.79
N HIS A 137 0.19 -10.25 1.82
CA HIS A 137 -1.05 -9.52 1.53
C HIS A 137 -2.16 -10.46 1.06
N LEU A 138 -1.84 -11.46 0.23
CA LEU A 138 -2.78 -12.46 -0.22
C LEU A 138 -3.30 -13.30 0.96
N SER A 139 -2.45 -13.69 1.91
CA SER A 139 -2.87 -14.39 3.13
C SER A 139 -3.91 -13.60 3.94
N ILE A 140 -3.76 -12.27 4.02
CA ILE A 140 -4.71 -11.38 4.70
C ILE A 140 -6.03 -11.34 3.92
N VAL A 141 -5.96 -11.09 2.61
CA VAL A 141 -7.13 -11.01 1.73
C VAL A 141 -7.95 -12.31 1.78
N GLU A 142 -7.27 -13.45 1.63
CA GLU A 142 -7.93 -14.75 1.53
C GLU A 142 -8.43 -15.23 2.88
N SER A 143 -7.69 -15.03 3.98
CA SER A 143 -8.21 -15.40 5.30
C SER A 143 -9.49 -14.63 5.66
N ILE A 144 -9.53 -13.32 5.39
CA ILE A 144 -10.73 -12.49 5.65
C ILE A 144 -11.90 -12.96 4.78
N THR A 145 -11.65 -13.18 3.48
CA THR A 145 -12.66 -13.68 2.54
C THR A 145 -13.20 -15.05 2.96
N GLN A 146 -12.38 -15.85 3.65
CA GLN A 146 -12.72 -17.16 4.21
C GLN A 146 -13.14 -17.10 5.69
N GLY A 147 -13.69 -15.98 6.15
CA GLY A 147 -14.38 -15.88 7.43
C GLY A 147 -13.50 -15.48 8.62
N ASN A 148 -12.21 -15.14 8.42
CA ASN A 148 -11.36 -14.53 9.46
C ASN A 148 -11.78 -13.07 9.73
N PHE A 149 -12.95 -12.89 10.35
CA PHE A 149 -13.49 -11.58 10.71
C PHE A 149 -14.12 -11.61 12.14
N PRO A 150 -13.84 -10.62 13.02
CA PRO A 150 -12.74 -9.65 12.93
C PRO A 150 -11.39 -10.35 12.73
N PRO A 151 -10.44 -9.75 11.98
CA PRO A 151 -9.27 -10.50 11.51
C PRO A 151 -8.22 -10.74 12.60
N GLN A 152 -7.84 -12.00 12.73
CA GLN A 152 -6.55 -12.40 13.31
C GLN A 152 -5.44 -12.29 12.26
N ALA A 153 -4.19 -12.17 12.70
CA ALA A 153 -3.04 -12.19 11.81
C ALA A 153 -2.87 -13.61 11.21
N PRO A 154 -3.07 -13.80 9.90
CA PRO A 154 -2.96 -15.14 9.28
C PRO A 154 -1.53 -15.68 9.31
N TYR A 155 -0.55 -14.79 9.35
CA TYR A 155 0.87 -15.11 9.45
C TYR A 155 1.35 -15.34 10.90
N PHE A 156 0.49 -15.16 11.91
CA PHE A 156 0.82 -15.32 13.33
C PHE A 156 -0.46 -15.55 14.16
N SER A 157 -1.00 -16.78 14.11
CA SER A 157 -2.32 -17.14 14.64
C SER A 157 -2.51 -16.80 16.13
N GLY A 158 -3.76 -16.56 16.55
CA GLY A 158 -4.10 -16.23 17.93
C GLY A 158 -3.82 -14.77 18.32
N GLN A 159 -3.25 -13.97 17.42
CA GLN A 159 -3.07 -12.53 17.59
C GLN A 159 -3.99 -11.74 16.67
N ASN A 160 -4.46 -10.58 17.13
CA ASN A 160 -5.24 -9.66 16.30
C ASN A 160 -4.38 -9.10 15.16
N LEU A 161 -4.99 -8.87 13.99
CA LEU A 161 -4.30 -8.21 12.88
C LEU A 161 -4.10 -6.71 13.18
N SER A 162 -2.92 -6.37 13.69
CA SER A 162 -2.52 -5.01 14.09
C SER A 162 -1.92 -4.17 12.97
N TYR A 163 -1.42 -4.83 11.92
CA TYR A 163 -0.90 -4.21 10.71
C TYR A 163 -1.93 -3.27 10.06
N TYR A 164 -1.50 -2.26 9.31
CA TYR A 164 -2.39 -1.33 8.59
C TYR A 164 -3.03 -1.99 7.34
N TYR A 165 -3.89 -2.98 7.57
CA TYR A 165 -4.42 -3.91 6.57
C TYR A 165 -5.61 -3.38 5.76
N PHE A 166 -6.04 -2.13 5.88
CA PHE A 166 -7.28 -1.69 5.19
C PHE A 166 -7.16 -1.66 3.66
N SER A 167 -5.96 -1.55 3.12
CA SER A 167 -5.73 -1.77 1.69
C SER A 167 -5.92 -3.24 1.29
N ASP A 168 -5.60 -4.20 2.16
CA ASP A 168 -5.92 -5.62 1.99
C ASP A 168 -7.41 -5.88 2.18
N PHE A 169 -8.02 -5.26 3.18
CA PHE A 169 -9.45 -5.36 3.43
C PHE A 169 -10.27 -4.82 2.25
N HIS A 170 -9.81 -3.76 1.60
CA HIS A 170 -10.38 -3.23 0.36
C HIS A 170 -10.44 -4.30 -0.75
N ALA A 171 -9.40 -5.13 -0.90
CA ALA A 171 -9.40 -6.28 -1.81
C ALA A 171 -10.29 -7.42 -1.31
N ALA A 172 -10.27 -7.73 -0.01
CA ALA A 172 -11.11 -8.75 0.60
C ALA A 172 -12.61 -8.47 0.44
N VAL A 173 -13.04 -7.21 0.47
CA VAL A 173 -14.42 -6.80 0.18
C VAL A 173 -14.83 -7.18 -1.25
N VAL A 174 -13.95 -6.93 -2.23
CA VAL A 174 -14.20 -7.31 -3.63
C VAL A 174 -14.22 -8.84 -3.78
N ASN A 175 -13.27 -9.54 -3.17
CA ASN A 175 -13.21 -11.02 -3.21
C ASN A 175 -14.40 -11.67 -2.50
N THR A 176 -14.90 -11.10 -1.40
CA THR A 176 -16.10 -11.58 -0.70
C THR A 176 -17.35 -11.39 -1.55
N LEU A 177 -17.47 -10.26 -2.25
CA LEU A 177 -18.57 -10.04 -3.21
C LEU A 177 -18.51 -11.04 -4.36
N PHE A 178 -17.33 -11.23 -4.96
CA PHE A 178 -17.12 -12.22 -6.00
C PHE A 178 -17.41 -13.65 -5.51
N GLY A 179 -16.96 -13.96 -4.29
CA GLY A 179 -17.16 -15.19 -3.50
C GLY A 179 -16.63 -16.47 -4.12
N ASN A 180 -15.56 -16.36 -4.91
CA ASN A 180 -14.69 -17.46 -5.30
C ASN A 180 -13.23 -17.04 -5.04
N PHE A 181 -12.30 -17.99 -5.08
CA PHE A 181 -10.87 -17.67 -5.04
C PHE A 181 -10.50 -16.80 -6.24
N PHE A 182 -9.98 -15.59 -5.98
CA PHE A 182 -9.61 -14.64 -7.02
C PHE A 182 -8.42 -13.77 -6.58
N PRO A 183 -7.22 -14.36 -6.51
CA PRO A 183 -6.01 -13.65 -6.12
C PRO A 183 -5.67 -12.52 -7.10
N GLU A 184 -6.11 -12.60 -8.36
CA GLU A 184 -5.83 -11.57 -9.35
C GLU A 184 -6.61 -10.27 -9.16
N VAL A 185 -7.48 -10.19 -8.14
CA VAL A 185 -8.07 -8.92 -7.70
C VAL A 185 -7.00 -7.86 -7.42
N LEU A 186 -5.81 -8.27 -6.95
CA LEU A 186 -4.70 -7.36 -6.69
C LEU A 186 -4.18 -6.72 -7.98
N THR A 187 -4.24 -7.43 -9.11
CA THR A 187 -3.86 -6.91 -10.43
C THR A 187 -4.82 -5.83 -10.93
N ILE A 188 -6.04 -5.77 -10.38
CA ILE A 188 -7.07 -4.76 -10.72
C ILE A 188 -6.99 -3.57 -9.76
N LEU A 189 -6.84 -3.82 -8.46
CA LEU A 189 -6.90 -2.78 -7.44
C LEU A 189 -5.58 -2.03 -7.23
N ASN A 190 -4.43 -2.64 -7.48
CA ASN A 190 -3.14 -1.95 -7.36
C ASN A 190 -2.99 -0.82 -8.42
N PRO A 191 -3.30 -1.06 -9.71
CA PRO A 191 -3.29 0.02 -10.71
C PRO A 191 -4.29 1.15 -10.42
N PHE A 192 -5.41 0.84 -9.74
CA PHE A 192 -6.37 1.84 -9.29
C PHE A 192 -5.72 2.86 -8.33
N TRP A 193 -4.86 2.41 -7.42
CA TRP A 193 -4.15 3.31 -6.50
C TRP A 193 -3.09 4.16 -7.20
N ALA A 194 -2.37 3.61 -8.19
CA ALA A 194 -1.43 4.37 -9.02
C ALA A 194 -2.14 5.49 -9.79
N MET A 195 -3.29 5.19 -10.41
CA MET A 195 -4.13 6.17 -11.09
C MET A 195 -4.68 7.23 -10.13
N THR A 196 -5.12 6.82 -8.93
CA THR A 196 -5.63 7.75 -7.91
C THR A 196 -4.53 8.70 -7.41
N PHE A 197 -3.30 8.19 -7.25
CA PHE A 197 -2.14 9.00 -6.89
C PHE A 197 -1.80 10.02 -7.97
N TYR A 198 -1.80 9.61 -9.24
CA TYR A 198 -1.66 10.53 -10.38
C TYR A 198 -2.67 11.68 -10.31
N PHE A 199 -3.97 11.39 -10.14
CA PHE A 199 -5.00 12.43 -10.08
C PHE A 199 -4.81 13.35 -8.87
N SER A 200 -4.38 12.81 -7.73
CA SER A 200 -4.15 13.57 -6.50
C SER A 200 -2.99 14.56 -6.66
N VAL A 201 -1.85 14.11 -7.20
CA VAL A 201 -0.68 14.98 -7.46
C VAL A 201 -0.98 16.00 -8.55
N PHE A 202 -1.68 15.59 -9.61
CA PHE A 202 -2.11 16.49 -10.68
C PHE A 202 -2.96 17.62 -10.10
N ALA A 203 -3.98 17.28 -9.30
CA ALA A 203 -4.88 18.25 -8.71
C ALA A 203 -4.15 19.20 -7.75
N LEU A 204 -3.25 18.69 -6.89
CA LEU A 204 -2.44 19.52 -6.00
C LEU A 204 -1.55 20.49 -6.78
N THR A 205 -0.79 20.00 -7.76
CA THR A 205 0.09 20.84 -8.59
C THR A 205 -0.71 21.85 -9.41
N TYR A 206 -1.85 21.46 -9.96
CA TYR A 206 -2.70 22.35 -10.74
C TYR A 206 -3.35 23.42 -9.86
N GLN A 207 -3.72 23.08 -8.63
CA GLN A 207 -4.23 24.05 -7.66
C GLN A 207 -3.21 25.17 -7.40
N LEU A 208 -1.94 24.83 -7.27
CA LEU A 208 -0.86 25.76 -6.93
C LEU A 208 -0.34 26.55 -8.15
N THR A 209 -0.23 25.90 -9.31
CA THR A 209 0.40 26.51 -10.50
C THR A 209 -0.61 27.09 -11.49
N LYS A 210 -1.83 26.54 -11.54
CA LYS A 210 -2.83 26.76 -12.61
C LYS A 210 -2.29 26.46 -14.02
N LYS A 211 -1.20 25.69 -14.15
CA LYS A 211 -0.60 25.32 -15.44
C LYS A 211 -0.71 23.81 -15.67
N LYS A 212 -1.57 23.43 -16.62
CA LYS A 212 -1.92 22.02 -16.88
C LYS A 212 -0.70 21.16 -17.23
N ILE A 213 0.16 21.60 -18.14
CA ILE A 213 1.31 20.79 -18.59
C ILE A 213 2.30 20.47 -17.46
N PHE A 214 2.68 21.44 -16.63
CA PHE A 214 3.57 21.19 -15.49
C PHE A 214 2.92 20.28 -14.45
N SER A 215 1.60 20.39 -14.27
CA SER A 215 0.85 19.50 -13.37
C SER A 215 0.79 18.07 -13.87
N LEU A 216 0.67 17.86 -15.20
CA LEU A 216 0.75 16.54 -15.82
C LEU A 216 2.13 15.91 -15.60
N ILE A 217 3.20 16.66 -15.86
CA ILE A 217 4.58 16.18 -15.72
C ILE A 217 4.89 15.84 -14.26
N SER A 218 4.51 16.70 -13.31
CA SER A 218 4.66 16.41 -11.87
C SER A 218 3.94 15.13 -11.46
N ALA A 219 2.70 14.93 -11.91
CA ALA A 219 1.92 13.75 -11.57
C ALA A 219 2.48 12.45 -12.16
N ILE A 220 2.89 12.47 -13.44
CA ILE A 220 3.56 11.32 -14.08
C ILE A 220 4.87 11.02 -13.36
N GLY A 221 5.67 12.05 -13.09
CA GLY A 221 6.93 11.91 -12.39
C GLY A 221 6.80 11.39 -10.97
N SER A 222 5.73 11.73 -10.25
CA SER A 222 5.48 11.14 -8.93
C SER A 222 5.15 9.66 -8.99
N VAL A 223 4.36 9.21 -9.97
CA VAL A 223 3.98 7.80 -10.09
C VAL A 223 5.14 6.91 -10.54
N PHE A 224 5.97 7.39 -11.45
CA PHE A 224 7.11 6.63 -12.00
C PHE A 224 8.45 7.07 -11.42
N TYR A 225 8.46 7.80 -10.31
CA TYR A 225 9.69 8.32 -9.73
C TYR A 225 10.68 7.17 -9.46
N GLY A 226 11.91 7.34 -9.90
CA GLY A 226 12.97 6.38 -9.69
C GLY A 226 14.25 7.05 -9.21
N ASN A 227 15.29 6.23 -9.09
CA ASN A 227 16.59 6.61 -8.56
C ASN A 227 17.66 6.64 -9.68
N LEU A 228 18.90 6.98 -9.33
CA LEU A 228 20.04 7.06 -10.25
C LEU A 228 20.54 5.70 -10.77
N GLY A 229 19.89 4.59 -10.45
CA GLY A 229 20.26 3.28 -11.01
C GLY A 229 20.20 3.23 -12.55
N PHE A 230 19.56 4.20 -13.21
CA PHE A 230 19.62 4.34 -14.67
C PHE A 230 21.05 4.61 -15.17
N VAL A 231 21.92 5.19 -14.34
CA VAL A 231 23.34 5.41 -14.66
C VAL A 231 24.04 4.06 -14.79
N ASP A 232 23.84 3.16 -13.82
CA ASP A 232 24.39 1.80 -13.86
C ASP A 232 23.83 1.03 -15.06
N PHE A 233 22.53 1.18 -15.35
CA PHE A 233 21.90 0.60 -16.55
C PHE A 233 22.57 1.05 -17.86
N PHE A 234 22.77 2.37 -18.06
CA PHE A 234 23.43 2.85 -19.28
C PHE A 234 24.91 2.47 -19.34
N LYS A 235 25.61 2.44 -18.21
CA LYS A 235 26.98 1.94 -18.13
C LYS A 235 27.06 0.49 -18.62
N THR A 236 26.17 -0.38 -18.13
CA THR A 236 26.10 -1.77 -18.57
C THR A 236 25.74 -1.91 -20.05
N ILE A 237 24.85 -1.07 -20.59
CA ILE A 237 24.54 -1.06 -22.03
C ILE A 237 25.79 -0.78 -22.87
N LEU A 238 26.59 0.22 -22.46
CA LEU A 238 27.80 0.61 -23.17
C LEU A 238 28.91 -0.45 -23.07
N GLU A 239 29.00 -1.17 -21.94
CA GLU A 239 30.04 -2.16 -21.67
C GLU A 239 29.74 -3.55 -22.26
N GLN A 240 28.51 -4.08 -22.08
CA GLN A 240 28.24 -5.51 -22.27
C GLN A 240 27.64 -5.87 -23.65
N LYS A 241 27.25 -4.88 -24.48
CA LYS A 241 26.55 -5.09 -25.77
C LYS A 241 25.37 -6.10 -25.71
N GLY A 242 24.79 -6.32 -24.54
CA GLY A 242 23.66 -7.23 -24.33
C GLY A 242 22.35 -6.62 -24.83
N ASN A 243 21.32 -7.45 -25.05
CA ASN A 243 20.00 -6.95 -25.37
C ASN A 243 19.26 -6.48 -24.09
N TYR A 244 18.35 -5.51 -24.24
CA TYR A 244 17.61 -4.92 -23.12
C TYR A 244 16.88 -5.96 -22.26
N ILE A 245 16.27 -6.96 -22.91
CA ILE A 245 15.47 -7.99 -22.24
C ILE A 245 16.32 -8.81 -21.29
N SER A 246 17.47 -9.33 -21.73
CA SER A 246 18.35 -10.13 -20.89
C SER A 246 18.91 -9.33 -19.72
N MET A 247 19.23 -8.06 -19.95
CA MET A 247 19.77 -7.17 -18.91
C MET A 247 18.77 -6.89 -17.80
N VAL A 248 17.55 -6.47 -18.15
CA VAL A 248 16.54 -6.10 -17.15
C VAL A 248 15.96 -7.33 -16.45
N THR A 249 15.93 -8.47 -17.14
CA THR A 249 15.53 -9.75 -16.52
C THR A 249 16.51 -10.16 -15.42
N SER A 250 17.82 -9.97 -15.63
CA SER A 250 18.84 -10.33 -14.64
C SER A 250 19.01 -9.29 -13.53
N ASN A 251 18.95 -7.99 -13.86
CA ASN A 251 19.08 -6.90 -12.90
C ASN A 251 18.17 -5.72 -13.29
N PRO A 252 17.18 -5.33 -12.46
CA PRO A 252 16.35 -4.17 -12.73
C PRO A 252 17.05 -2.81 -12.50
N PHE A 253 18.30 -2.80 -12.02
CA PHE A 253 19.10 -1.60 -11.71
C PHE A 253 18.37 -0.64 -10.77
N ASN A 254 17.66 -1.19 -9.79
CA ASN A 254 16.80 -0.44 -8.88
C ASN A 254 17.32 -0.39 -7.44
N PHE A 255 18.28 -1.25 -7.09
CA PHE A 255 18.80 -1.41 -5.74
C PHE A 255 20.28 -1.78 -5.74
N ASN A 256 21.05 -1.19 -4.83
CA ASN A 256 22.38 -1.67 -4.44
C ASN A 256 22.63 -1.34 -2.95
N PHE A 257 23.47 -2.14 -2.29
CA PHE A 257 23.75 -1.96 -0.86
C PHE A 257 24.60 -0.73 -0.54
N ASP A 258 25.32 -0.19 -1.54
CA ASP A 258 26.27 0.90 -1.35
C ASP A 258 25.59 2.26 -1.20
N TYR A 259 24.62 2.60 -2.05
CA TYR A 259 24.00 3.92 -2.04
C TYR A 259 22.57 3.96 -2.60
N LEU A 260 22.08 2.92 -3.30
CA LEU A 260 20.72 2.82 -3.85
C LEU A 260 19.86 1.89 -3.00
N GLN A 261 19.57 2.29 -1.76
CA GLN A 261 18.78 1.45 -0.85
C GLN A 261 17.26 1.72 -0.90
N MET A 262 16.80 2.71 -1.67
CA MET A 262 15.38 2.94 -1.92
C MET A 262 14.96 2.36 -3.26
N VAL A 263 14.05 1.40 -3.24
CA VAL A 263 13.36 0.93 -4.44
C VAL A 263 12.56 2.06 -5.09
N PRO A 264 12.41 2.10 -6.42
CA PRO A 264 11.67 3.13 -7.14
C PRO A 264 10.18 3.09 -6.79
N MET A 265 9.46 4.20 -7.03
CA MET A 265 8.06 4.37 -6.64
C MET A 265 7.14 3.29 -7.22
N SER A 266 7.46 2.79 -8.42
CA SER A 266 6.70 1.70 -9.04
C SER A 266 6.62 0.44 -8.19
N ASP A 267 7.64 0.13 -7.37
CA ASP A 267 7.64 -1.01 -6.45
C ASP A 267 6.42 -0.98 -5.51
N TYR A 268 6.10 0.19 -4.98
CA TYR A 268 4.98 0.37 -4.05
C TYR A 268 3.63 0.10 -4.69
N PHE A 269 3.48 0.47 -5.96
CA PHE A 269 2.27 0.18 -6.73
C PHE A 269 2.24 -1.24 -7.28
N LEU A 270 3.35 -1.98 -7.24
CA LEU A 270 3.38 -3.40 -7.58
C LEU A 270 2.94 -4.25 -6.38
N GLN A 271 3.58 -4.08 -5.22
CA GLN A 271 3.42 -5.00 -4.08
C GLN A 271 2.99 -4.36 -2.74
N ASN A 272 3.42 -3.14 -2.42
CA ASN A 272 3.28 -2.59 -1.05
C ASN A 272 1.95 -1.86 -0.87
N ARG A 273 0.93 -2.62 -0.46
CA ARG A 273 -0.47 -2.19 -0.42
C ARG A 273 -0.78 -1.00 0.50
N PRO A 274 -0.14 -0.86 1.66
CA PRO A 274 -0.42 0.28 2.54
C PRO A 274 0.11 1.60 2.00
N MET A 275 1.34 1.63 1.47
CA MET A 275 1.91 2.84 0.89
C MET A 275 1.20 3.27 -0.40
N MET A 276 0.78 2.34 -1.27
CA MET A 276 0.01 2.70 -2.48
C MET A 276 -1.29 3.44 -2.15
N ALA A 277 -1.93 3.16 -1.00
CA ALA A 277 -3.09 3.90 -0.51
C ALA A 277 -2.69 5.18 0.23
N GLY A 278 -1.65 5.14 1.06
CA GLY A 278 -1.17 6.28 1.84
C GLY A 278 -0.76 7.48 0.97
N LEU A 279 -0.02 7.25 -0.11
CA LEU A 279 0.47 8.27 -1.03
C LEU A 279 -0.64 9.18 -1.61
N PRO A 280 -1.70 8.65 -2.27
CA PRO A 280 -2.82 9.45 -2.73
C PRO A 280 -3.57 10.13 -1.60
N LEU A 281 -3.82 9.44 -0.48
CA LEU A 281 -4.62 9.98 0.62
C LEU A 281 -3.94 11.19 1.29
N VAL A 282 -2.63 11.12 1.55
CA VAL A 282 -1.86 12.27 2.07
C VAL A 282 -1.87 13.43 1.09
N THR A 283 -1.64 13.15 -0.19
CA THR A 283 -1.64 14.19 -1.24
C THR A 283 -3.01 14.87 -1.34
N LEU A 284 -4.09 14.10 -1.17
CA LEU A 284 -5.46 14.59 -1.19
C LEU A 284 -5.80 15.45 0.04
N ILE A 285 -5.32 15.05 1.23
CA ILE A 285 -5.42 15.88 2.44
C ILE A 285 -4.70 17.23 2.22
N ILE A 286 -3.48 17.21 1.69
CA ILE A 286 -2.73 18.43 1.38
C ILE A 286 -3.51 19.30 0.37
N LEU A 287 -4.08 18.71 -0.68
CA LEU A 287 -4.93 19.43 -1.64
C LEU A 287 -6.12 20.12 -0.96
N LEU A 288 -6.83 19.42 -0.06
CA LEU A 288 -7.98 19.96 0.66
C LEU A 288 -7.57 21.09 1.61
N LEU A 289 -6.43 20.95 2.29
CA LEU A 289 -5.90 21.94 3.24
C LEU A 289 -5.29 23.17 2.55
N VAL A 290 -4.70 23.03 1.36
CA VAL A 290 -4.24 24.17 0.54
C VAL A 290 -5.39 24.98 -0.04
N ASP A 291 -6.58 24.38 -0.16
CA ASP A 291 -7.78 25.00 -0.71
C ASP A 291 -8.80 25.41 0.38
N ILE A 292 -8.32 25.52 1.62
CA ILE A 292 -9.14 25.60 2.85
C ILE A 292 -9.82 26.94 3.09
N ASN A 293 -9.44 28.00 2.37
CA ASN A 293 -9.64 29.38 2.85
C ASN A 293 -11.08 29.80 3.17
N ILE A 294 -12.12 28.99 2.94
CA ILE A 294 -13.52 29.33 3.26
C ILE A 294 -14.39 28.14 3.74
N ASP A 295 -13.94 26.87 3.69
CA ASP A 295 -14.89 25.73 3.77
C ASP A 295 -14.59 24.70 4.87
N ARG A 296 -15.35 24.78 5.97
CA ARG A 296 -15.34 23.79 7.08
C ARG A 296 -15.58 22.36 6.60
N LYS A 297 -16.32 22.15 5.50
CA LYS A 297 -16.57 20.80 4.97
C LYS A 297 -15.30 20.16 4.44
N LYS A 298 -14.39 20.93 3.82
CA LYS A 298 -13.09 20.41 3.37
C LYS A 298 -12.23 20.00 4.55
N LEU A 299 -12.26 20.76 5.65
CA LEU A 299 -11.58 20.40 6.90
C LEU A 299 -12.12 19.10 7.48
N VAL A 300 -13.44 18.93 7.52
CA VAL A 300 -14.07 17.68 7.99
C VAL A 300 -13.65 16.51 7.12
N VAL A 301 -13.74 16.64 5.78
CA VAL A 301 -13.35 15.57 4.85
C VAL A 301 -11.85 15.25 4.99
N ALA A 302 -10.99 16.27 5.11
CA ALA A 302 -9.57 16.06 5.37
C ALA A 302 -9.34 15.33 6.70
N GLY A 303 -10.04 15.71 7.77
CA GLY A 303 -9.99 15.03 9.07
C GLY A 303 -10.44 13.57 8.99
N VAL A 304 -11.52 13.26 8.28
CA VAL A 304 -11.99 11.88 8.04
C VAL A 304 -10.93 11.05 7.32
N ILE A 305 -10.35 11.59 6.24
CA ILE A 305 -9.29 10.90 5.49
C ILE A 305 -8.03 10.73 6.36
N THR A 306 -7.69 11.73 7.19
CA THR A 306 -6.59 11.61 8.15
C THR A 306 -6.87 10.50 9.16
N GLY A 307 -8.04 10.45 9.79
CA GLY A 307 -8.39 9.34 10.70
C GLY A 307 -8.32 7.96 10.02
N ALA A 308 -8.75 7.87 8.76
CA ALA A 308 -8.67 6.64 7.96
C ALA A 308 -7.23 6.16 7.72
N LEU A 309 -6.26 7.08 7.62
CA LEU A 309 -4.84 6.72 7.44
C LEU A 309 -4.29 5.88 8.57
N LEU A 310 -4.87 5.89 9.78
CA LEU A 310 -4.42 4.99 10.85
C LEU A 310 -4.55 3.49 10.48
N ARG A 311 -5.54 3.11 9.66
CA ARG A 311 -5.66 1.73 9.15
C ARG A 311 -5.07 1.52 7.76
N PHE A 312 -4.95 2.56 6.95
CA PHE A 312 -4.41 2.45 5.60
C PHE A 312 -2.89 2.61 5.56
N GLN A 313 -2.34 3.61 6.26
CA GLN A 313 -0.91 3.83 6.42
C GLN A 313 -0.59 4.86 7.52
N MET A 314 -0.08 4.38 8.67
CA MET A 314 0.21 5.20 9.86
C MET A 314 1.20 6.35 9.59
N PHE A 315 2.23 6.15 8.75
CA PHE A 315 3.16 7.25 8.44
C PHE A 315 2.44 8.41 7.73
N GLY A 316 1.46 8.09 6.89
CA GLY A 316 0.63 9.11 6.24
C GLY A 316 -0.20 9.91 7.23
N PHE A 317 -0.72 9.26 8.29
CA PHE A 317 -1.43 9.94 9.38
C PHE A 317 -0.54 11.00 10.05
N LEU A 318 0.70 10.64 10.40
CA LEU A 318 1.66 11.58 11.00
C LEU A 318 1.93 12.76 10.07
N ILE A 319 2.17 12.49 8.78
CA ILE A 319 2.50 13.52 7.79
C ILE A 319 1.33 14.48 7.56
N ALA A 320 0.09 13.97 7.56
CA ALA A 320 -1.11 14.80 7.48
C ALA A 320 -1.21 15.79 8.66
N TRP A 321 -0.91 15.33 9.88
CA TRP A 321 -0.86 16.19 11.07
C TRP A 321 0.28 17.19 11.02
N MET A 322 1.47 16.78 10.57
CA MET A 322 2.62 17.67 10.37
C MET A 322 2.27 18.80 9.39
N PHE A 323 1.63 18.47 8.25
CA PHE A 323 1.22 19.49 7.29
C PHE A 323 0.16 20.43 7.87
N PHE A 324 -0.86 19.90 8.55
CA PHE A 324 -1.89 20.70 9.20
C PHE A 324 -1.26 21.70 10.19
N GLY A 325 -0.34 21.24 11.03
CA GLY A 325 0.38 22.05 12.00
C GLY A 325 1.22 23.14 11.33
N ILE A 326 2.07 22.78 10.37
CA ILE A 326 2.92 23.72 9.62
C ILE A 326 2.06 24.83 8.98
N LEU A 327 0.98 24.46 8.29
CA LEU A 327 0.11 25.41 7.61
C LEU A 327 -0.51 26.43 8.58
N HIS A 328 -1.04 25.95 9.71
CA HIS A 328 -1.70 26.82 10.68
C HIS A 328 -0.71 27.66 11.50
N LEU A 329 0.48 27.13 11.80
CA LEU A 329 1.56 27.89 12.43
C LEU A 329 2.02 29.04 11.51
N LEU A 330 2.19 28.78 10.22
CA LEU A 330 2.51 29.84 9.25
C LEU A 330 1.36 30.86 9.15
N LYS A 331 0.10 30.42 9.13
CA LYS A 331 -1.05 31.33 9.04
C LYS A 331 -1.11 32.25 10.26
N LEU A 332 -0.78 31.73 11.43
CA LEU A 332 -0.68 32.51 12.66
C LEU A 332 0.51 33.49 12.59
N PHE A 333 1.68 33.04 12.16
CA PHE A 333 2.89 33.86 12.03
C PHE A 333 2.70 35.03 11.06
N PHE A 334 2.09 34.79 9.89
CA PHE A 334 1.76 35.81 8.91
C PHE A 334 0.47 36.59 9.23
N LYS A 335 -0.15 36.34 10.40
CA LYS A 335 -1.37 37.00 10.87
C LYS A 335 -2.56 36.87 9.91
N GLU A 336 -2.62 35.81 9.09
CA GLU A 336 -3.77 35.49 8.25
C GLU A 336 -4.94 34.94 9.07
N VAL A 337 -4.67 34.35 10.24
CA VAL A 337 -5.67 33.80 11.16
C VAL A 337 -5.35 34.16 12.60
N ARG A 338 -6.37 34.15 13.47
CA ARG A 338 -6.22 34.31 14.92
C ARG A 338 -6.06 32.95 15.61
N ILE A 339 -5.45 32.92 16.80
CA ILE A 339 -5.30 31.68 17.58
C ILE A 339 -6.63 30.94 17.82
N ARG A 340 -7.72 31.67 18.06
CA ARG A 340 -9.07 31.10 18.19
C ARG A 340 -9.50 30.33 16.93
N GLN A 341 -9.25 30.88 15.75
CA GLN A 341 -9.57 30.21 14.49
C GLN A 341 -8.70 28.97 14.27
N VAL A 342 -7.44 28.99 14.71
CA VAL A 342 -6.57 27.79 14.69
C VAL A 342 -7.16 26.71 15.58
N LEU A 343 -7.61 27.04 16.80
CA LEU A 343 -8.26 26.09 17.71
C LEU A 343 -9.58 25.55 17.13
N GLU A 344 -10.39 26.40 16.52
CA GLU A 344 -11.62 25.96 15.83
C GLU A 344 -11.31 25.01 14.67
N ASN A 345 -10.35 25.36 13.81
CA ASN A 345 -9.92 24.49 12.70
C ASN A 345 -9.32 23.17 13.21
N PHE A 346 -8.56 23.24 14.31
CA PHE A 346 -8.02 22.06 14.97
C PHE A 346 -9.16 21.14 15.41
N LEU A 347 -10.19 21.64 16.09
CA LEU A 347 -11.32 20.81 16.51
C LEU A 347 -12.09 20.22 15.31
N VAL A 348 -12.31 21.00 14.24
CA VAL A 348 -13.03 20.53 13.03
C VAL A 348 -12.23 19.46 12.28
N PHE A 349 -10.90 19.51 12.32
CA PHE A 349 -10.04 18.48 11.73
C PHE A 349 -9.82 17.28 12.66
N PHE A 350 -9.60 17.54 13.94
CA PHE A 350 -9.30 16.58 14.99
C PHE A 350 -10.49 15.68 15.29
N LEU A 351 -11.69 16.22 15.50
CA LEU A 351 -12.84 15.41 15.92
C LEU A 351 -13.20 14.32 14.90
N PRO A 352 -13.31 14.60 13.58
CA PRO A 352 -13.53 13.54 12.60
C PRO A 352 -12.36 12.56 12.53
N SER A 353 -11.12 13.04 12.61
CA SER A 353 -9.91 12.20 12.64
C SER A 353 -9.91 11.25 13.84
N LEU A 354 -10.30 11.74 15.02
CA LEU A 354 -10.44 10.98 16.25
C LEU A 354 -11.60 10.00 16.16
N ILE A 355 -12.79 10.38 15.68
CA ILE A 355 -13.95 9.48 15.60
C ILE A 355 -13.67 8.30 14.67
N ILE A 356 -13.07 8.55 13.50
CA ILE A 356 -12.65 7.46 12.61
C ILE A 356 -11.47 6.68 13.23
N GLY A 357 -10.60 7.39 13.96
CA GLY A 357 -9.45 6.85 14.66
C GLY A 357 -9.76 6.01 15.90
N ILE A 358 -10.86 6.25 16.61
CA ILE A 358 -11.11 5.69 17.94
C ILE A 358 -11.46 4.20 17.88
N PHE A 359 -12.00 3.74 16.74
CA PHE A 359 -12.16 2.32 16.42
C PHE A 359 -10.80 1.57 16.24
N ILE A 360 -9.68 2.22 16.59
CA ILE A 360 -8.31 1.76 16.33
C ILE A 360 -7.41 1.88 17.57
N ILE A 361 -7.66 2.80 18.50
CA ILE A 361 -6.75 3.12 19.63
C ILE A 361 -6.60 1.94 20.62
N THR A 362 -7.44 0.90 20.55
CA THR A 362 -7.33 -0.31 21.36
C THR A 362 -6.47 -1.42 20.74
N ALA A 363 -5.96 -1.25 19.51
CA ALA A 363 -5.16 -2.27 18.84
C ALA A 363 -3.73 -2.32 19.41
N LYS A 364 -3.35 -3.48 19.95
CA LYS A 364 -1.98 -3.82 20.34
C LYS A 364 -1.22 -4.42 19.15
N ALA A 365 0.07 -4.15 19.04
CA ALA A 365 0.97 -4.86 18.14
C ALA A 365 1.72 -5.92 18.98
N GLY A 366 1.29 -7.17 18.87
CA GLY A 366 1.65 -8.21 19.83
C GLY A 366 1.19 -7.84 21.23
N THR A 367 2.12 -7.88 22.19
CA THR A 367 1.87 -7.54 23.59
C THR A 367 2.01 -6.04 23.88
N ARG A 368 2.62 -5.27 22.97
CA ARG A 368 2.96 -3.85 23.17
C ARG A 368 1.93 -2.90 22.57
N SER A 369 1.78 -1.73 23.18
CA SER A 369 1.07 -0.62 22.54
C SER A 369 1.95 0.04 21.49
N MET A 370 1.36 0.71 20.50
CA MET A 370 2.11 1.48 19.50
C MET A 370 2.96 2.58 20.14
N PHE A 371 2.52 3.16 21.26
CA PHE A 371 3.30 4.12 22.02
C PHE A 371 4.55 3.49 22.64
N GLN A 372 4.41 2.29 23.20
CA GLN A 372 5.54 1.57 23.75
C GLN A 372 6.56 1.22 22.65
N ILE A 373 6.09 0.72 21.50
CA ILE A 373 6.96 0.46 20.35
C ILE A 373 7.73 1.71 19.92
N PHE A 374 7.04 2.86 19.86
CA PHE A 374 7.66 4.13 19.53
C PHE A 374 8.77 4.49 20.52
N PHE A 375 8.50 4.47 21.83
CA PHE A 375 9.48 4.84 22.85
C PHE A 375 10.64 3.84 22.95
N ASP A 376 10.36 2.55 22.87
CA ASP A 376 11.38 1.48 22.90
C ASP A 376 12.34 1.59 21.69
N SER A 377 11.81 2.01 20.53
CA SER A 377 12.57 2.12 19.29
C SER A 377 13.15 3.52 19.06
N PHE A 378 12.84 4.48 19.93
CA PHE A 378 13.25 5.87 19.76
C PHE A 378 14.74 6.03 20.04
N SER A 379 15.46 6.62 19.09
CA SER A 379 16.84 7.05 19.27
C SER A 379 17.12 8.32 18.47
N TRP A 380 17.94 9.20 19.03
CA TRP A 380 18.52 10.31 18.27
C TRP A 380 19.62 9.79 17.33
N GLY A 381 19.75 10.43 16.19
CA GLY A 381 20.69 10.05 15.14
C GLY A 381 19.99 9.49 13.88
N PRO A 382 20.77 9.23 12.84
CA PRO A 382 20.27 8.77 11.56
C PRO A 382 19.71 7.33 11.66
N TRP A 383 18.82 6.96 10.74
CA TRP A 383 18.24 5.61 10.69
C TRP A 383 19.29 4.50 10.60
N GLN A 384 20.44 4.80 10.00
CA GLN A 384 21.63 3.97 9.91
C GLN A 384 22.87 4.83 10.05
N THR A 385 23.90 4.30 10.71
CA THR A 385 25.15 5.04 10.97
C THR A 385 26.13 4.90 9.82
N HIS A 386 26.35 5.99 9.11
CA HIS A 386 27.36 6.15 8.06
C HIS A 386 28.07 7.52 8.14
N GLU A 387 29.13 7.69 7.34
CA GLU A 387 29.79 8.98 7.16
C GLU A 387 28.94 9.99 6.37
N VAL A 388 29.21 11.29 6.53
CA VAL A 388 28.50 12.37 5.82
C VAL A 388 28.51 12.19 4.30
N SER A 389 29.65 11.74 3.75
CA SER A 389 29.80 11.51 2.30
C SER A 389 28.81 10.46 1.79
N TRP A 390 28.49 9.46 2.61
CA TRP A 390 27.55 8.41 2.29
C TRP A 390 26.12 8.94 2.19
N TYR A 391 25.65 9.75 3.16
CA TYR A 391 24.29 10.30 3.09
C TYR A 391 24.10 11.21 1.87
N ILE A 392 25.12 11.96 1.48
CA ILE A 392 25.06 12.79 0.26
C ILE A 392 24.89 11.89 -0.97
N ARG A 393 25.67 10.81 -1.09
CA ARG A 393 25.53 9.82 -2.18
C ARG A 393 24.18 9.11 -2.12
N PHE A 394 23.70 8.75 -0.94
CA PHE A 394 22.39 8.14 -0.73
C PHE A 394 21.27 9.07 -1.18
N LEU A 395 21.26 10.34 -0.74
CA LEU A 395 20.19 11.27 -1.09
C LEU A 395 20.19 11.58 -2.59
N ILE A 396 21.36 11.86 -3.18
CA ILE A 396 21.48 12.11 -4.61
C ILE A 396 21.15 10.85 -5.42
N GLY A 397 21.62 9.68 -4.97
CA GLY A 397 21.37 8.39 -5.58
C GLY A 397 19.88 8.04 -5.62
N ASN A 398 19.20 8.09 -4.48
CA ASN A 398 17.82 7.64 -4.35
C ASN A 398 16.79 8.71 -4.78
N LEU A 399 17.03 9.98 -4.48
CA LEU A 399 16.13 11.07 -4.86
C LEU A 399 16.47 11.65 -6.24
N GLY A 400 17.57 11.26 -6.87
CA GLY A 400 17.90 11.60 -8.26
C GLY A 400 18.19 13.08 -8.55
N ILE A 401 18.36 13.40 -9.83
CA ILE A 401 18.69 14.77 -10.29
C ILE A 401 17.58 15.78 -9.93
N GLY A 402 16.33 15.32 -9.86
CA GLY A 402 15.19 16.11 -9.42
C GLY A 402 15.38 16.72 -8.03
N PHE A 403 16.08 16.02 -7.13
CA PHE A 403 16.40 16.51 -5.79
C PHE A 403 17.27 17.76 -5.82
N ILE A 404 18.28 17.82 -6.69
CA ILE A 404 19.18 18.97 -6.79
C ILE A 404 18.39 20.22 -7.23
N ILE A 405 17.53 20.09 -8.23
CA ILE A 405 16.67 21.20 -8.69
C ILE A 405 15.63 21.57 -7.62
N TYR A 406 15.13 20.59 -6.86
CA TYR A 406 14.25 20.84 -5.73
C TYR A 406 14.89 21.78 -4.70
N ILE A 407 16.18 21.62 -4.38
CA ILE A 407 16.87 22.56 -3.46
C ILE A 407 16.78 23.99 -3.99
N PHE A 408 17.01 24.22 -5.29
CA PHE A 408 16.83 25.55 -5.89
C PHE A 408 15.38 26.04 -5.85
N SER A 409 14.39 25.14 -5.93
CA SER A 409 12.97 25.49 -5.85
C SER A 409 12.56 26.07 -4.49
N LEU A 410 13.26 25.73 -3.42
CA LEU A 410 13.04 26.27 -2.07
C LEU A 410 13.33 27.78 -2.00
N PHE A 411 14.31 28.25 -2.78
CA PHE A 411 14.71 29.66 -2.80
C PHE A 411 13.87 30.54 -3.73
N LEU A 412 12.96 29.96 -4.52
CA LEU A 412 12.10 30.74 -5.40
C LEU A 412 11.21 31.70 -4.63
N LYS A 413 11.07 32.92 -5.19
CA LYS A 413 10.17 33.94 -4.64
C LYS A 413 8.73 33.45 -4.55
N THR A 414 8.25 32.71 -5.56
CA THR A 414 6.90 32.11 -5.57
C THR A 414 6.71 31.17 -4.37
N THR A 415 7.69 30.29 -4.13
CA THR A 415 7.68 29.32 -3.02
C THR A 415 7.63 30.03 -1.66
N ARG A 416 8.46 31.06 -1.47
CA ARG A 416 8.61 31.78 -0.20
C ARG A 416 7.48 32.77 0.12
N LYS A 417 6.79 33.30 -0.90
CA LYS A 417 5.74 34.31 -0.71
C LYS A 417 4.34 33.74 -0.55
N ASN A 418 4.06 32.56 -1.11
CA ASN A 418 2.76 31.94 -0.98
C ASN A 418 2.79 30.95 0.20
N ILE A 419 1.91 31.17 1.17
CA ILE A 419 1.89 30.39 2.41
C ILE A 419 1.71 28.89 2.19
N TYR A 420 0.95 28.50 1.16
CA TYR A 420 0.70 27.10 0.83
C TYR A 420 1.93 26.43 0.25
N THR A 421 2.60 27.09 -0.69
CA THR A 421 3.86 26.56 -1.25
C THR A 421 4.97 26.55 -0.21
N LEU A 422 5.00 27.54 0.69
CA LEU A 422 5.92 27.56 1.81
C LEU A 422 5.65 26.42 2.79
N SER A 423 4.38 26.11 3.07
CA SER A 423 3.99 24.97 3.92
C SER A 423 4.48 23.64 3.33
N ILE A 424 4.34 23.47 2.00
CA ILE A 424 4.83 22.28 1.30
C ILE A 424 6.36 22.21 1.36
N ALA A 425 7.05 23.33 1.18
CA ALA A 425 8.51 23.41 1.28
C ALA A 425 9.04 23.10 2.69
N LEU A 426 8.35 23.56 3.74
CA LEU A 426 8.71 23.23 5.12
C LEU A 426 8.42 21.77 5.44
N LEU A 427 7.29 21.23 4.96
CA LEU A 427 7.01 19.81 5.10
C LEU A 427 8.09 18.98 4.40
N SER A 428 8.46 19.31 3.16
CA SER A 428 9.47 18.56 2.41
C SER A 428 10.84 18.60 3.09
N LEU A 429 11.22 19.73 3.70
CA LEU A 429 12.43 19.81 4.51
C LEU A 429 12.34 18.94 5.77
N LEU A 430 11.19 18.91 6.44
CA LEU A 430 10.99 18.08 7.62
C LEU A 430 11.03 16.58 7.31
N LEU A 431 10.41 16.15 6.20
CA LEU A 431 10.46 14.75 5.74
C LEU A 431 11.88 14.34 5.30
N LEU A 432 12.67 15.29 4.78
CA LEU A 432 14.08 15.06 4.46
C LEU A 432 14.93 14.88 5.72
N THR A 433 14.67 15.64 6.79
CA THR A 433 15.52 15.63 7.98
C THR A 433 15.17 14.56 8.98
N ILE A 434 13.90 14.15 9.12
CA ILE A 434 13.48 13.17 10.14
C ILE A 434 14.35 11.91 10.14
N PRO A 435 14.53 11.19 9.01
CA PRO A 435 15.34 9.97 9.03
C PRO A 435 16.81 10.23 9.39
N LEU A 436 17.33 11.43 9.15
CA LEU A 436 18.73 11.79 9.42
C LEU A 436 18.99 12.16 10.89
N ILE A 437 17.96 12.51 11.65
CA ILE A 437 18.11 13.03 13.01
C ILE A 437 17.46 12.16 14.09
N MET A 438 16.49 11.32 13.73
CA MET A 438 15.82 10.43 14.66
C MET A 438 15.41 9.12 13.99
N LYS A 439 15.29 8.08 14.80
CA LYS A 439 14.70 6.77 14.47
C LYS A 439 13.67 6.43 15.55
N PHE A 440 12.55 5.83 15.16
CA PHE A 440 11.49 5.42 16.10
C PHE A 440 10.67 4.21 15.62
N THR A 441 11.19 3.48 14.63
CA THR A 441 10.56 2.29 14.07
C THR A 441 11.33 1.05 14.50
N LEU A 442 10.63 -0.07 14.68
CA LEU A 442 11.25 -1.37 14.99
C LEU A 442 12.25 -1.77 13.92
N TYR A 443 11.87 -1.62 12.65
CA TYR A 443 12.72 -1.85 11.51
C TYR A 443 13.28 -0.53 10.98
N GLU A 444 14.60 -0.39 10.86
CA GLU A 444 15.27 0.87 10.51
C GLU A 444 14.84 1.42 9.15
N PHE A 445 14.72 0.54 8.15
CA PHE A 445 14.35 0.95 6.80
C PHE A 445 12.91 1.46 6.69
N ASP A 446 12.05 1.24 7.70
CA ASP A 446 10.73 1.88 7.72
C ASP A 446 10.82 3.41 7.80
N MET A 447 11.93 3.96 8.32
CA MET A 447 12.20 5.40 8.28
C MET A 447 12.29 5.93 6.85
N LEU A 448 12.62 5.10 5.85
CA LEU A 448 12.67 5.53 4.45
C LEU A 448 11.29 5.90 3.89
N LYS A 449 10.18 5.50 4.54
CA LYS A 449 8.82 5.91 4.18
C LYS A 449 8.65 7.43 4.14
N PHE A 450 9.38 8.18 4.98
CA PHE A 450 9.40 9.64 4.95
C PHE A 450 9.90 10.19 3.60
N TYR A 451 10.92 9.57 3.02
CA TYR A 451 11.42 9.96 1.69
C TYR A 451 10.42 9.62 0.57
N TYR A 452 9.64 8.54 0.69
CA TYR A 452 8.59 8.23 -0.28
C TYR A 452 7.44 9.26 -0.25
N TYR A 453 7.11 9.82 0.91
CA TYR A 453 6.19 10.95 1.01
C TYR A 453 6.82 12.28 0.61
N LEU A 454 8.15 12.42 0.66
CA LEU A 454 8.88 13.58 0.16
C LEU A 454 8.84 13.65 -1.38
N ILE A 455 8.95 12.53 -2.09
CA ILE A 455 8.97 12.45 -3.55
C ILE A 455 7.81 13.24 -4.23
N PRO A 456 6.52 13.04 -3.89
CA PRO A 456 5.46 13.83 -4.51
C PRO A 456 5.59 15.34 -4.24
N LEU A 457 6.11 15.74 -3.07
CA LEU A 457 6.34 17.15 -2.76
C LEU A 457 7.48 17.73 -3.61
N ILE A 458 8.55 16.96 -3.83
CA ILE A 458 9.62 17.31 -4.79
C ILE A 458 9.01 17.55 -6.17
N CYS A 459 8.21 16.61 -6.69
CA CYS A 459 7.58 16.76 -8.01
C CYS A 459 6.65 17.99 -8.09
N VAL A 460 5.88 18.29 -7.04
CA VAL A 460 5.01 19.48 -6.96
C VAL A 460 5.85 20.76 -6.99
N LEU A 461 6.93 20.84 -6.21
CA LEU A 461 7.80 22.00 -6.13
C LEU A 461 8.62 22.21 -7.42
N LEU A 462 9.06 21.14 -8.07
CA LEU A 462 9.62 21.20 -9.42
C LEU A 462 8.60 21.73 -10.44
N GLY A 463 7.34 21.29 -10.33
CA GLY A 463 6.23 21.81 -11.13
C GLY A 463 6.06 23.32 -10.96
N ILE A 464 6.13 23.82 -9.72
CA ILE A 464 6.11 25.26 -9.43
C ILE A 464 7.34 25.97 -9.99
N TYR A 465 8.52 25.36 -9.88
CA TYR A 465 9.78 25.92 -10.36
C TYR A 465 9.75 26.15 -11.88
N PHE A 466 9.49 25.08 -12.64
CA PHE A 466 9.44 25.18 -14.10
C PHE A 466 8.24 25.99 -14.58
N ALA A 467 7.10 25.96 -13.88
CA ALA A 467 5.96 26.82 -14.17
C ALA A 467 6.23 28.30 -13.91
N SER A 468 7.24 28.66 -13.12
CA SER A 468 7.63 30.06 -12.83
C SER A 468 8.61 30.64 -13.85
N SER A 469 9.28 29.81 -14.65
CA SER A 469 10.27 30.24 -15.66
C SER A 469 9.67 31.17 -16.74
N LYS A 470 10.48 32.11 -17.26
CA LYS A 470 10.09 32.96 -18.40
C LYS A 470 10.01 32.17 -19.72
N HIS A 471 10.87 31.17 -19.90
CA HIS A 471 10.99 30.38 -21.14
C HIS A 471 10.17 29.09 -21.08
N LYS A 472 8.84 29.19 -21.16
CA LYS A 472 7.92 28.07 -20.88
C LYS A 472 8.20 26.81 -21.70
N ARG A 473 8.46 26.93 -23.01
CA ARG A 473 8.72 25.77 -23.90
C ARG A 473 9.96 25.00 -23.45
N MET A 474 11.08 25.70 -23.25
CA MET A 474 12.32 25.10 -22.78
C MET A 474 12.16 24.48 -21.39
N SER A 475 11.44 25.14 -20.48
CA SER A 475 11.15 24.58 -19.15
C SER A 475 10.32 23.31 -19.20
N VAL A 476 9.38 23.18 -20.14
CA VAL A 476 8.65 21.91 -20.35
C VAL A 476 9.60 20.83 -20.84
N ILE A 477 10.44 21.13 -21.85
CA ILE A 477 11.39 20.16 -22.42
C ILE A 477 12.35 19.65 -21.35
N ILE A 478 12.99 20.55 -20.60
CA ILE A 478 13.93 20.20 -19.53
C ILE A 478 13.22 19.39 -18.43
N PHE A 479 12.00 19.77 -18.05
CA PHE A 479 11.28 19.04 -17.01
C PHE A 479 10.89 17.63 -17.47
N VAL A 480 10.47 17.47 -18.73
CA VAL A 480 10.19 16.16 -19.32
C VAL A 480 11.44 15.29 -19.35
N ILE A 481 12.59 15.83 -19.80
CA ILE A 481 13.86 15.10 -19.82
C ILE A 481 14.24 14.64 -18.42
N LEU A 482 14.19 15.54 -17.43
CA LEU A 482 14.52 15.22 -16.05
C LEU A 482 13.64 14.10 -15.49
N ILE A 483 12.32 14.21 -15.68
CA ILE A 483 11.37 13.21 -15.17
C ILE A 483 11.50 11.90 -15.92
N PHE A 484 11.73 11.93 -17.23
CA PHE A 484 11.94 10.73 -18.03
C PHE A 484 13.20 10.00 -17.56
N SER A 485 14.32 10.69 -17.41
CA SER A 485 15.57 10.11 -16.90
C SER A 485 15.39 9.48 -15.52
N SER A 486 14.72 10.18 -14.59
CA SER A 486 14.44 9.60 -13.25
C SER A 486 13.48 8.41 -13.30
N SER A 487 12.64 8.29 -14.32
CA SER A 487 11.63 7.23 -14.41
C SER A 487 12.16 5.91 -14.99
N ILE A 488 13.35 5.90 -15.58
CA ILE A 488 13.92 4.72 -16.24
C ILE A 488 14.02 3.53 -15.29
N THR A 489 14.44 3.73 -14.04
CA THR A 489 14.55 2.65 -13.05
C THR A 489 13.20 2.08 -12.64
N SER A 490 12.14 2.91 -12.58
CA SER A 490 10.78 2.41 -12.42
C SER A 490 10.35 1.53 -13.59
N PHE A 491 10.60 1.98 -14.83
CA PHE A 491 10.26 1.18 -16.00
C PHE A 491 11.07 -0.12 -16.08
N ASN A 492 12.34 -0.11 -15.70
CA ASN A 492 13.16 -1.32 -15.62
C ASN A 492 12.61 -2.29 -14.57
N LEU A 493 12.24 -1.83 -13.37
CA LEU A 493 11.60 -2.69 -12.37
C LEU A 493 10.26 -3.28 -12.85
N MET A 494 9.45 -2.47 -13.53
CA MET A 494 8.19 -2.92 -14.11
C MET A 494 8.43 -3.95 -15.22
N ALA A 495 9.40 -3.72 -16.10
CA ALA A 495 9.80 -4.68 -17.13
C ALA A 495 10.34 -5.97 -16.51
N HIS A 496 11.17 -5.89 -15.48
CA HIS A 496 11.67 -7.05 -14.73
C HIS A 496 10.52 -7.87 -14.15
N SER A 497 9.52 -7.22 -13.58
CA SER A 497 8.32 -7.88 -13.03
C SER A 497 7.47 -8.54 -14.12
N TYR A 498 7.33 -7.89 -15.27
CA TYR A 498 6.58 -8.42 -16.42
C TYR A 498 7.29 -9.60 -17.09
N LEU A 499 8.61 -9.52 -17.26
CA LEU A 499 9.43 -10.49 -18.00
C LEU A 499 9.73 -11.74 -17.17
N ASN A 500 10.08 -11.58 -15.89
CA ASN A 500 10.33 -12.73 -15.03
C ASN A 500 9.05 -13.52 -14.75
N LYS A 501 9.22 -14.81 -14.50
CA LYS A 501 8.15 -15.77 -14.19
C LYS A 501 8.57 -16.60 -12.97
N SER A 502 8.96 -15.94 -11.89
CA SER A 502 9.38 -16.65 -10.67
C SER A 502 8.22 -17.46 -10.10
N SER A 503 8.50 -18.70 -9.68
CA SER A 503 7.49 -19.59 -9.10
C SER A 503 7.09 -19.10 -7.71
N GLY A 504 5.79 -18.90 -7.49
CA GLY A 504 5.20 -18.67 -6.18
C GLY A 504 4.60 -19.95 -5.58
N TYR A 505 3.73 -20.62 -6.34
CA TYR A 505 3.06 -21.86 -5.91
C TYR A 505 3.10 -22.90 -7.02
N SER A 506 3.49 -24.13 -6.73
CA SER A 506 3.35 -25.21 -7.71
C SER A 506 1.86 -25.51 -7.98
N TYR A 507 1.55 -26.20 -9.09
CA TYR A 507 0.18 -26.65 -9.32
C TYR A 507 -0.35 -27.59 -8.20
N PRO A 508 0.45 -28.52 -7.64
CA PRO A 508 0.08 -29.24 -6.42
C PRO A 508 -0.24 -28.33 -5.22
N ASP A 509 0.51 -27.25 -5.03
CA ASP A 509 0.22 -26.27 -3.97
C ASP A 509 -1.16 -25.64 -4.20
N TYR A 510 -1.49 -25.29 -5.44
CA TYR A 510 -2.82 -24.79 -5.77
C TYR A 510 -3.92 -25.81 -5.48
N GLU A 511 -3.76 -27.06 -5.91
CA GLU A 511 -4.75 -28.11 -5.65
C GLU A 511 -4.96 -28.35 -4.15
N SER A 512 -3.87 -28.45 -3.39
CA SER A 512 -3.94 -28.63 -1.94
C SER A 512 -4.57 -27.42 -1.24
N GLY A 513 -4.23 -26.20 -1.65
CA GLY A 513 -4.85 -24.98 -1.10
C GLY A 513 -6.35 -24.89 -1.40
N MET A 514 -6.78 -25.29 -2.59
CA MET A 514 -8.20 -25.37 -2.96
C MET A 514 -8.94 -26.47 -2.18
N TRP A 515 -8.28 -27.60 -1.94
CA TRP A 515 -8.79 -28.64 -1.06
C TRP A 515 -8.94 -28.13 0.38
N VAL A 516 -7.92 -27.45 0.93
CA VAL A 516 -7.97 -26.85 2.27
C VAL A 516 -9.13 -25.87 2.39
N ARG A 517 -9.31 -24.98 1.40
CA ARG A 517 -10.42 -24.02 1.36
C ARG A 517 -11.77 -24.71 1.51
N SER A 518 -11.94 -25.86 0.85
CA SER A 518 -13.24 -26.53 0.71
C SER A 518 -13.54 -27.55 1.80
N ASN A 519 -12.50 -28.14 2.41
CA ASN A 519 -12.64 -29.31 3.29
C ASN A 519 -12.24 -29.06 4.75
N THR A 520 -11.63 -27.91 5.06
CA THR A 520 -11.27 -27.59 6.45
C THR A 520 -12.13 -26.46 7.01
N PRO A 521 -12.42 -26.43 8.32
CA PRO A 521 -13.17 -25.32 8.91
C PRO A 521 -12.47 -23.97 8.75
N GLN A 522 -13.26 -22.90 8.67
CA GLN A 522 -12.74 -21.53 8.68
C GLN A 522 -11.98 -21.22 9.98
N LYS A 523 -11.01 -20.32 9.92
CA LYS A 523 -10.13 -19.92 11.06
C LYS A 523 -9.25 -21.04 11.64
N THR A 524 -9.22 -22.22 11.04
CA THR A 524 -8.35 -23.29 11.52
C THR A 524 -6.87 -22.92 11.38
N VAL A 525 -6.06 -23.36 12.36
CA VAL A 525 -4.62 -23.12 12.42
C VAL A 525 -3.86 -24.33 11.87
N PHE A 526 -2.97 -24.06 10.91
CA PHE A 526 -2.06 -25.01 10.29
C PHE A 526 -0.64 -24.87 10.84
N VAL A 527 0.02 -26.02 10.96
CA VAL A 527 1.47 -26.14 11.12
C VAL A 527 2.08 -26.23 9.72
N THR A 528 3.03 -25.35 9.45
CA THR A 528 3.77 -25.21 8.18
C THR A 528 5.17 -24.75 8.56
N VAL A 529 6.19 -25.00 7.75
CA VAL A 529 7.48 -24.32 8.01
C VAL A 529 7.35 -22.79 7.87
N PRO A 530 8.19 -21.97 8.53
CA PRO A 530 8.15 -20.50 8.46
C PRO A 530 8.58 -19.90 7.10
N SER A 531 7.79 -20.17 6.06
CA SER A 531 8.05 -19.81 4.66
C SER A 531 7.23 -18.62 4.15
N VAL A 532 7.68 -18.03 3.04
CA VAL A 532 6.99 -16.94 2.31
C VAL A 532 5.68 -17.44 1.69
N HIS A 533 5.72 -18.57 0.98
CA HIS A 533 4.57 -19.12 0.26
C HIS A 533 4.01 -20.34 0.98
N SER A 534 2.70 -20.38 1.19
CA SER A 534 2.04 -21.52 1.84
C SER A 534 0.59 -21.67 1.38
N SER A 535 0.31 -22.76 0.68
CA SER A 535 -1.01 -23.00 0.10
C SER A 535 -2.15 -23.08 1.11
N PRO A 536 -2.01 -23.61 2.35
CA PRO A 536 -3.10 -23.57 3.33
C PRO A 536 -3.61 -22.16 3.64
N THR A 537 -2.74 -21.16 3.53
CA THR A 537 -3.03 -19.79 3.99
C THR A 537 -3.29 -18.85 2.84
N ASP A 538 -2.38 -18.82 1.86
CA ASP A 538 -2.41 -17.87 0.75
C ASP A 538 -3.45 -18.28 -0.30
N ILE A 539 -3.76 -19.57 -0.36
CA ILE A 539 -4.82 -20.13 -1.21
C ILE A 539 -5.97 -20.59 -0.32
N GLY A 540 -5.74 -21.39 0.71
CA GLY A 540 -6.81 -21.95 1.56
C GLY A 540 -7.52 -20.92 2.46
N GLY A 541 -6.93 -19.75 2.71
CA GLY A 541 -7.47 -18.73 3.61
C GLY A 541 -7.54 -19.20 5.07
N ARG A 542 -6.62 -20.08 5.49
CA ARG A 542 -6.48 -20.54 6.88
C ARG A 542 -5.36 -19.79 7.59
N LEU A 543 -5.18 -20.05 8.88
CA LEU A 543 -4.17 -19.38 9.71
C LEU A 543 -2.93 -20.27 9.85
N ARG A 544 -1.75 -19.66 10.06
CA ARG A 544 -0.52 -20.37 10.42
C ARG A 544 -0.09 -20.02 11.83
N ILE A 545 0.53 -20.98 12.52
CA ILE A 545 1.23 -20.70 13.79
C ILE A 545 2.20 -19.54 13.59
N ILE A 546 3.02 -19.63 12.54
CA ILE A 546 3.92 -18.58 12.09
C ILE A 546 4.21 -18.76 10.60
N SER A 547 4.34 -17.64 9.88
CA SER A 547 4.77 -17.58 8.48
C SER A 547 6.24 -17.12 8.38
N TYR A 548 6.64 -16.54 7.26
CA TYR A 548 7.96 -15.96 7.08
C TYR A 548 8.31 -14.97 8.20
N ILE A 549 9.37 -15.28 8.94
CA ILE A 549 9.68 -14.68 10.25
C ILE A 549 9.74 -13.15 10.25
N ASN A 550 10.21 -12.54 9.15
CA ASN A 550 10.42 -11.09 9.11
C ASN A 550 9.12 -10.28 9.11
N TRP A 551 8.00 -10.86 8.64
CA TRP A 551 6.71 -10.17 8.68
C TRP A 551 6.22 -9.96 10.12
N PRO A 552 5.99 -11.01 10.95
CA PRO A 552 5.61 -10.80 12.33
C PRO A 552 6.70 -10.09 13.15
N TYR A 553 7.99 -10.30 12.85
CA TYR A 553 9.07 -9.57 13.53
C TYR A 553 8.93 -8.05 13.35
N SER A 554 8.80 -7.58 12.10
CA SER A 554 8.64 -6.15 11.79
C SER A 554 7.31 -5.57 12.30
N HIS A 555 6.32 -6.43 12.58
CA HIS A 555 5.03 -6.06 13.16
C HIS A 555 5.00 -6.10 14.71
N GLY A 556 6.14 -6.33 15.36
CA GLY A 556 6.30 -6.22 16.82
C GLY A 556 6.03 -7.51 17.61
N PHE A 557 6.05 -8.68 16.97
CA PHE A 557 5.91 -9.99 17.62
C PHE A 557 7.26 -10.62 18.03
N ASP A 558 8.29 -9.79 18.21
CA ASP A 558 9.69 -10.16 18.47
C ASP A 558 10.03 -10.38 19.96
N LEU A 559 9.19 -9.90 20.88
CA LEU A 559 9.44 -9.95 22.33
C LEU A 559 8.38 -10.77 23.09
N GLY A 560 8.73 -11.18 24.32
CA GLY A 560 7.87 -11.97 25.22
C GLY A 560 8.07 -13.48 25.09
N GLN A 561 7.30 -14.27 25.82
CA GLN A 561 7.39 -15.74 25.79
C GLN A 561 6.77 -16.36 24.53
N ASP A 562 5.75 -15.71 23.96
CA ASP A 562 5.11 -16.08 22.69
C ASP A 562 5.56 -15.10 21.60
N ASN A 563 6.79 -15.30 21.12
CA ASN A 563 7.44 -14.47 20.10
C ASN A 563 7.78 -15.29 18.84
N VAL A 564 8.22 -14.60 17.78
CA VAL A 564 8.59 -15.23 16.51
C VAL A 564 9.56 -16.41 16.67
N PHE A 565 10.62 -16.25 17.46
CA PHE A 565 11.64 -17.29 17.65
C PHE A 565 11.09 -18.52 18.40
N SER A 566 10.27 -18.29 19.41
CA SER A 566 9.63 -19.36 20.17
C SER A 566 8.67 -20.19 19.30
N ARG A 567 7.91 -19.54 18.39
CA ARG A 567 7.00 -20.21 17.48
C ARG A 567 7.73 -20.99 16.40
N VAL A 568 8.82 -20.45 15.86
CA VAL A 568 9.70 -21.19 14.94
C VAL A 568 10.18 -22.46 15.61
N ASN A 569 10.71 -22.38 16.84
CA ASN A 569 11.19 -23.55 17.58
C ASN A 569 10.07 -24.58 17.83
N ASP A 570 8.88 -24.13 18.21
CA ASP A 570 7.73 -25.02 18.43
C ASP A 570 7.29 -25.74 17.14
N VAL A 571 7.31 -25.05 15.99
CA VAL A 571 7.02 -25.66 14.67
C VAL A 571 8.11 -26.64 14.27
N THR A 572 9.38 -26.29 14.43
CA THR A 572 10.52 -27.14 14.11
C THR A 572 10.44 -28.49 14.84
N LYS A 573 10.11 -28.48 16.14
CA LYS A 573 9.94 -29.71 16.93
C LYS A 573 8.89 -30.66 16.37
N VAL A 574 7.83 -30.15 15.75
CA VAL A 574 6.78 -30.98 15.13
C VAL A 574 7.38 -31.79 13.98
N TYR A 575 8.16 -31.16 13.11
CA TYR A 575 8.77 -31.83 11.96
C TYR A 575 9.97 -32.71 12.33
N GLU A 576 10.68 -32.41 13.42
CA GLU A 576 11.82 -33.19 13.90
C GLU A 576 11.42 -34.42 14.74
N SER A 577 10.33 -34.33 15.51
CA SER A 577 9.94 -35.38 16.46
C SER A 577 8.57 -36.02 16.18
N GLY A 578 7.75 -35.40 15.34
CA GLY A 578 6.35 -35.78 15.14
C GLY A 578 5.42 -35.32 16.27
N SER A 579 5.92 -34.73 17.37
CA SER A 579 5.10 -34.36 18.53
C SER A 579 4.18 -33.17 18.23
N VAL A 580 2.86 -33.36 18.41
CA VAL A 580 1.82 -32.35 18.10
C VAL A 580 1.00 -31.91 19.32
N SER A 581 1.18 -32.54 20.48
CA SER A 581 0.38 -32.24 21.68
C SER A 581 0.55 -30.79 22.16
N GLN A 582 1.78 -30.30 22.20
CA GLN A 582 2.10 -28.95 22.66
C GLN A 582 1.50 -27.88 21.76
N ILE A 583 1.64 -28.01 20.43
CA ILE A 583 1.12 -27.02 19.47
C ILE A 583 -0.41 -27.03 19.38
N LYS A 584 -1.05 -28.20 19.54
CA LYS A 584 -2.51 -28.34 19.62
C LYS A 584 -3.04 -27.54 20.82
N LEU A 585 -2.42 -27.71 21.99
CA LEU A 585 -2.82 -27.02 23.21
C LEU A 585 -2.50 -25.52 23.18
N LYS A 586 -1.29 -25.15 22.74
CA LYS A 586 -0.81 -23.76 22.79
C LYS A 586 -1.43 -22.86 21.72
N TYR A 587 -1.58 -23.37 20.50
CA TYR A 587 -2.02 -22.55 19.34
C TYR A 587 -3.37 -22.95 18.77
N GLY A 588 -3.99 -24.03 19.27
CA GLY A 588 -5.20 -24.59 18.65
C GLY A 588 -4.94 -25.18 17.27
N ALA A 589 -3.71 -25.64 17.00
CA ALA A 589 -3.35 -26.26 15.73
C ALA A 589 -4.20 -27.52 15.49
N LYS A 590 -4.69 -27.68 14.26
CA LYS A 590 -5.55 -28.81 13.84
C LYS A 590 -5.00 -29.58 12.66
N TYR A 591 -4.17 -28.97 11.84
CA TYR A 591 -3.60 -29.63 10.68
C TYR A 591 -2.09 -29.42 10.60
N VAL A 592 -1.36 -30.44 10.18
CA VAL A 592 0.04 -30.38 9.79
C VAL A 592 0.12 -30.48 8.27
N PHE A 593 0.75 -29.49 7.63
CA PHE A 593 1.02 -29.50 6.20
C PHE A 593 2.43 -30.03 5.93
N LEU A 594 2.58 -30.87 4.91
CA LEU A 594 3.86 -31.41 4.47
C LEU A 594 3.95 -31.29 2.93
N GLY A 595 4.64 -30.26 2.47
CA GLY A 595 4.95 -30.02 1.06
C GLY A 595 6.45 -30.15 0.75
N ASN A 596 6.86 -29.60 -0.39
CA ASN A 596 8.25 -29.69 -0.85
C ASN A 596 9.22 -28.93 0.05
N GLU A 597 8.81 -27.77 0.57
CA GLU A 597 9.65 -26.95 1.43
C GLU A 597 9.86 -27.61 2.80
N GLU A 598 8.79 -28.14 3.40
CA GLU A 598 8.86 -28.92 4.63
C GLU A 598 9.79 -30.13 4.47
N ARG A 599 9.68 -30.90 3.37
CA ARG A 599 10.56 -32.05 3.12
C ARG A 599 12.02 -31.65 2.90
N SER A 600 12.26 -30.53 2.23
CA SER A 600 13.62 -30.02 2.00
C SER A 600 14.31 -29.66 3.31
N GLN A 601 13.58 -29.02 4.23
CA GLN A 601 14.11 -28.64 5.54
C GLN A 601 14.16 -29.81 6.53
N PHE A 602 13.20 -30.75 6.46
CA PHE A 602 13.07 -31.89 7.37
C PHE A 602 12.87 -33.21 6.59
N PRO A 603 13.95 -33.81 6.05
CA PRO A 603 13.86 -35.00 5.20
C PRO A 603 13.19 -36.22 5.85
N ASN A 604 13.26 -36.33 7.19
CA ASN A 604 12.68 -37.44 7.94
C ASN A 604 11.22 -37.20 8.37
N ALA A 605 10.68 -35.99 8.18
CA ALA A 605 9.36 -35.61 8.69
C ALA A 605 8.25 -36.51 8.15
N GLU A 606 8.31 -36.90 6.88
CA GLU A 606 7.28 -37.74 6.25
C GLU A 606 7.12 -39.08 6.98
N SER A 607 8.23 -39.79 7.24
CA SER A 607 8.16 -41.07 7.95
C SER A 607 7.70 -40.91 9.40
N LEU A 608 8.02 -39.78 10.05
CA LEU A 608 7.60 -39.51 11.43
C LEU A 608 6.10 -39.24 11.50
N LEU A 609 5.60 -38.38 10.63
CA LEU A 609 4.18 -38.01 10.58
C LEU A 609 3.31 -39.19 10.14
N ASP A 610 3.73 -39.98 9.15
CA ASP A 610 2.99 -41.18 8.70
C ASP A 610 2.90 -42.28 9.78
N LYS A 611 3.83 -42.32 10.75
CA LYS A 611 3.83 -43.29 11.85
C LYS A 611 3.15 -42.78 13.13
N ASN A 612 2.81 -41.49 13.19
CA ASN A 612 2.25 -40.90 14.40
C ASN A 612 0.75 -41.25 14.52
N LYS A 613 0.38 -41.89 15.63
CA LYS A 613 -1.01 -42.31 15.92
C LYS A 613 -1.93 -41.14 16.29
N ASP A 614 -1.36 -39.99 16.64
CA ASP A 614 -2.11 -38.75 16.95
C ASP A 614 -2.44 -37.95 15.68
N LEU A 615 -2.08 -38.46 14.50
CA LEU A 615 -2.28 -37.84 13.21
C LEU A 615 -3.09 -38.75 12.28
N ASP A 616 -4.10 -38.19 11.63
CA ASP A 616 -4.82 -38.84 10.54
C ASP A 616 -4.52 -38.15 9.21
N LYS A 617 -4.17 -38.92 8.19
CA LYS A 617 -3.79 -38.35 6.88
C LYS A 617 -5.05 -38.12 6.05
N VAL A 618 -5.46 -36.87 5.95
CA VAL A 618 -6.70 -36.43 5.30
C VAL A 618 -6.52 -35.98 3.84
N TYR A 619 -5.28 -35.75 3.41
CA TYR A 619 -4.93 -35.44 2.02
C TYR A 619 -3.58 -36.07 1.68
N ASP A 620 -3.49 -36.73 0.53
CA ASP A 620 -2.25 -37.29 -0.03
C ASP A 620 -2.35 -37.28 -1.56
N LYS A 621 -1.74 -36.27 -2.19
CA LYS A 621 -1.78 -36.14 -3.66
C LYS A 621 -0.60 -35.32 -4.15
N ASN A 622 0.01 -35.76 -5.25
CA ASN A 622 1.05 -35.02 -5.99
C ASN A 622 2.21 -34.54 -5.10
N GLY A 623 2.61 -35.37 -4.13
CA GLY A 623 3.68 -35.04 -3.20
C GLY A 623 3.29 -34.02 -2.12
N ILE A 624 2.01 -33.72 -1.89
CA ILE A 624 1.59 -32.94 -0.72
C ILE A 624 0.76 -33.83 0.19
N LYS A 625 1.07 -33.81 1.49
CA LYS A 625 0.31 -34.49 2.53
C LYS A 625 -0.23 -33.49 3.54
N ILE A 626 -1.45 -33.72 4.01
CA ILE A 626 -2.06 -32.95 5.11
C ILE A 626 -2.56 -33.94 6.14
N TYR A 627 -2.18 -33.70 7.39
CA TYR A 627 -2.55 -34.53 8.53
C TYR A 627 -3.46 -33.74 9.47
N GLU A 628 -4.59 -34.31 9.86
CA GLU A 628 -5.43 -33.82 10.95
C GLU A 628 -4.88 -34.29 12.30
N ILE A 629 -4.87 -33.40 13.29
CA ILE A 629 -4.46 -33.70 14.66
C ILE A 629 -5.68 -34.19 15.45
N LEU A 630 -5.66 -35.46 15.87
CA LEU A 630 -6.72 -36.14 16.62
C LEU A 630 -6.85 -35.60 18.04
#